data_AF-A0A1H5MR52-F1
#
_entry.id   AF-A0A1H5MR52-F1
#
_cell.length_a   1.000
_cell.length_b   1.000
_cell.length_c   1.000
_cell.angle_alpha   90.00
_cell.angle_beta   90.00
_cell.angle_gamma   90.00
#
_symmetry.space_group_name_H-M   'P 1'
#
loop_
_entity.id
_entity.type
_entity.pdbx_description
1 polymer ?
#
loop_
_entity_poly.entity_id
_entity_poly.type
_entity_poly.pdbx_seq_one_letter_code
_entity_poly.pdbx_strand_id
1 'polypeptide(L)'
;MVTLNRYLDELRDQWDLLRGRLEEMGSEVLASPSSLPDWTVGDLVAHLGRALDAIIAAEPDSADAPSEPVPLADYLAGYAADFARIDRVTREFAAAIADDPLTGLDRTAERAFAHLATLADAGPDAVVRTRRAPITVQDFVVTRLVELVVHGYDLAPAMTAPAPVDAGARELVAQALVEVVNRRTGYDLTVADAATWIKAATGRGSWDDVVAREALRAEYLSEGLPDLRSALPLV
;
A
#
# COMPACT_ATOMS: atom_id res chain seq x y z
N MET A 1 11.75 -5.05 16.58
CA MET A 1 11.20 -5.62 15.34
C MET A 1 9.68 -5.56 15.42
N VAL A 2 9.03 -4.99 14.40
CA VAL A 2 7.57 -4.95 14.31
C VAL A 2 7.04 -6.38 14.14
N THR A 3 5.93 -6.73 14.79
CA THR A 3 5.32 -8.07 14.70
C THR A 3 4.29 -8.13 13.58
N LEU A 4 4.04 -9.33 13.04
CA LEU A 4 2.94 -9.54 12.08
C LEU A 4 1.60 -9.03 12.61
N ASN A 5 1.28 -9.28 13.88
CA ASN A 5 0.03 -8.81 14.50
C ASN A 5 -0.10 -7.29 14.45
N ARG A 6 0.99 -6.54 14.68
CA ARG A 6 0.95 -5.08 14.55
C ARG A 6 0.64 -4.66 13.10
N TYR A 7 1.21 -5.33 12.09
CA TYR A 7 0.84 -5.03 10.70
C TYR A 7 -0.62 -5.37 10.36
N LEU A 8 -1.15 -6.45 10.94
CA LEU A 8 -2.54 -6.87 10.73
C LEU A 8 -3.53 -5.88 11.36
N ASP A 9 -3.25 -5.43 12.58
CA ASP A 9 -4.06 -4.44 13.29
C ASP A 9 -4.09 -3.12 12.50
N GLU A 10 -2.94 -2.62 12.09
CA GLU A 10 -2.83 -1.36 11.33
C GLU A 10 -3.42 -1.45 9.93
N LEU A 11 -3.42 -2.64 9.30
CA LEU A 11 -4.13 -2.87 8.03
C LEU A 11 -5.65 -2.79 8.23
N ARG A 12 -6.17 -3.33 9.34
CA ARG A 12 -7.59 -3.21 9.69
C ARG A 12 -7.95 -1.76 9.98
N ASP A 13 -7.20 -1.10 10.84
CA ASP A 13 -7.45 0.29 11.25
C ASP A 13 -7.42 1.24 10.04
N GLN A 14 -6.44 1.07 9.15
CA GLN A 14 -6.38 1.83 7.90
C GLN A 14 -7.58 1.55 6.99
N TRP A 15 -8.02 0.29 6.86
CA TRP A 15 -9.21 -0.05 6.07
C TRP A 15 -10.48 0.57 6.66
N ASP A 16 -10.69 0.44 7.98
CA ASP A 16 -11.88 0.95 8.66
C ASP A 16 -11.96 2.48 8.57
N LEU A 17 -10.82 3.18 8.69
CA LEU A 17 -10.74 4.62 8.46
C LEU A 17 -11.11 4.99 7.02
N LEU A 18 -10.53 4.31 6.03
CA LEU A 18 -10.88 4.54 4.62
C LEU A 18 -12.37 4.32 4.39
N ARG A 19 -12.89 3.16 4.83
CA ARG A 19 -14.28 2.79 4.61
C ARG A 19 -15.26 3.75 5.25
N GLY A 20 -14.99 4.25 6.46
CA GLY A 20 -15.81 5.28 7.10
C GLY A 20 -15.79 6.60 6.32
N ARG A 21 -14.64 6.98 5.78
CA ARG A 21 -14.49 8.21 4.97
C ARG A 21 -15.18 8.15 3.61
N LEU A 22 -15.33 6.95 3.04
CA LEU A 22 -16.09 6.76 1.80
C LEU A 22 -17.59 7.06 1.97
N GLU A 23 -18.16 6.91 3.18
CA GLU A 23 -19.58 7.25 3.43
C GLU A 23 -19.85 8.75 3.38
N GLU A 24 -18.81 9.55 3.66
CA GLU A 24 -18.87 11.01 3.63
C GLU A 24 -18.81 11.56 2.19
N MET A 25 -18.48 10.71 1.20
CA MET A 25 -18.34 11.10 -0.19
C MET A 25 -19.70 11.10 -0.90
N GLY A 26 -20.08 12.26 -1.45
CA GLY A 26 -21.29 12.36 -2.28
C GLY A 26 -21.13 11.60 -3.59
N SER A 27 -22.19 10.95 -4.08
CA SER A 27 -22.16 10.15 -5.31
C SER A 27 -21.66 10.91 -6.55
N GLU A 28 -21.85 12.23 -6.60
CA GLU A 28 -21.35 13.10 -7.67
C GLU A 28 -19.81 13.13 -7.75
N VAL A 29 -19.11 13.04 -6.61
CA VAL A 29 -17.64 13.06 -6.60
C VAL A 29 -17.05 11.81 -7.25
N LEU A 30 -17.76 10.68 -7.18
CA LEU A 30 -17.29 9.41 -7.74
C LEU A 30 -17.08 9.48 -9.25
N ALA A 31 -17.86 10.30 -9.97
CA ALA A 31 -17.69 10.49 -11.41
C ALA A 31 -16.61 11.52 -11.78
N SER A 32 -16.06 12.25 -10.79
CA SER A 32 -15.03 13.26 -11.02
C SER A 32 -13.66 12.62 -11.25
N PRO A 33 -12.73 13.30 -11.96
CA PRO A 33 -11.35 12.85 -12.07
C PRO A 33 -10.70 12.67 -10.70
N SER A 34 -9.92 11.60 -10.53
CA SER A 34 -9.07 11.37 -9.36
C SER A 34 -7.71 12.06 -9.52
N SER A 35 -6.84 11.89 -8.51
CA SER A 35 -5.43 12.28 -8.60
C SER A 35 -4.61 11.36 -9.51
N LEU A 36 -5.13 10.17 -9.84
CA LEU A 36 -4.49 9.23 -10.76
C LEU A 36 -4.97 9.50 -12.20
N PRO A 37 -4.04 9.58 -13.18
CA PRO A 37 -4.41 9.80 -14.58
C PRO A 37 -5.42 8.75 -15.08
N ASP A 38 -6.39 9.22 -15.88
CA ASP A 38 -7.42 8.40 -16.54
C ASP A 38 -8.37 7.63 -15.61
N TRP A 39 -8.30 7.86 -14.29
CA TRP A 39 -9.18 7.28 -13.29
C TRP A 39 -10.12 8.32 -12.71
N THR A 40 -11.38 7.94 -12.58
CA THR A 40 -12.34 8.66 -11.74
C THR A 40 -12.08 8.34 -10.26
N VAL A 41 -12.66 9.14 -9.36
CA VAL A 41 -12.66 8.82 -7.92
C VAL A 41 -13.34 7.47 -7.67
N GLY A 42 -14.40 7.13 -8.41
CA GLY A 42 -15.04 5.82 -8.36
C GLY A 42 -14.13 4.68 -8.76
N ASP A 43 -13.29 4.85 -9.79
CA ASP A 43 -12.26 3.87 -10.16
C ASP A 43 -11.25 3.67 -9.02
N LEU A 44 -10.79 4.75 -8.39
CA LEU A 44 -9.89 4.69 -7.24
C LEU A 44 -10.53 3.99 -6.03
N VAL A 45 -11.81 4.25 -5.75
CA VAL A 45 -12.57 3.56 -4.70
C VAL A 45 -12.70 2.07 -5.01
N ALA A 46 -13.02 1.71 -6.26
CA ALA A 46 -13.05 0.32 -6.69
C ALA A 46 -11.68 -0.36 -6.56
N HIS A 47 -10.59 0.38 -6.81
CA HIS A 47 -9.24 -0.12 -6.67
C HIS A 47 -8.88 -0.50 -5.22
N LEU A 48 -9.41 0.19 -4.21
CA LEU A 48 -9.26 -0.24 -2.82
C LEU A 48 -9.84 -1.65 -2.59
N GLY A 49 -10.99 -1.95 -3.19
CA GLY A 49 -11.55 -3.31 -3.20
C GLY A 49 -10.66 -4.32 -3.91
N ARG A 50 -9.99 -3.90 -4.99
CA ARG A 50 -9.01 -4.74 -5.70
C ARG A 50 -7.76 -5.03 -4.85
N ALA A 51 -7.33 -4.09 -4.01
CA ALA A 51 -6.23 -4.32 -3.07
C ALA A 51 -6.57 -5.44 -2.07
N LEU A 52 -7.83 -5.50 -1.63
CA LEU A 52 -8.39 -6.57 -0.79
C LEU A 52 -8.61 -7.89 -1.55
N ASP A 53 -9.08 -7.85 -2.80
CA ASP A 53 -9.19 -9.06 -3.64
C ASP A 53 -7.84 -9.76 -3.85
N ALA A 54 -6.74 -9.00 -3.84
CA ALA A 54 -5.41 -9.59 -3.89
C ALA A 54 -5.14 -10.54 -2.71
N ILE A 55 -5.71 -10.25 -1.53
CA ILE A 55 -5.62 -11.11 -0.35
C ILE A 55 -6.40 -12.39 -0.60
N ILE A 56 -7.65 -12.29 -1.06
CA ILE A 56 -8.52 -13.44 -1.38
C ILE A 56 -7.84 -14.40 -2.37
N ALA A 57 -7.10 -13.85 -3.34
CA ALA A 57 -6.42 -14.62 -4.36
C ALA A 57 -5.03 -15.13 -3.96
N ALA A 58 -4.51 -14.74 -2.79
CA ALA A 58 -3.26 -15.27 -2.29
C ALA A 58 -3.49 -16.67 -1.72
N GLU A 59 -2.63 -17.60 -2.06
CA GLU A 59 -2.74 -18.99 -1.61
C GLU A 59 -1.52 -19.37 -0.78
N PRO A 60 -1.66 -20.19 0.28
CA PRO A 60 -0.51 -20.80 0.92
C PRO A 60 0.35 -21.55 -0.11
N ASP A 61 1.67 -21.47 0.06
CA ASP A 61 2.58 -22.31 -0.70
C ASP A 61 2.73 -23.72 -0.08
N SER A 62 3.40 -24.62 -0.79
CA SER A 62 3.70 -25.96 -0.29
C SER A 62 4.59 -25.89 0.96
N ALA A 63 4.14 -26.52 2.05
CA ALA A 63 4.96 -26.67 3.26
C ALA A 63 6.16 -27.63 3.05
N ASP A 64 6.02 -28.59 2.13
CA ASP A 64 7.05 -29.61 1.87
C ASP A 64 8.15 -29.11 0.91
N ALA A 65 7.80 -28.17 0.03
CA ALA A 65 8.71 -27.58 -0.94
C ALA A 65 8.33 -26.12 -1.23
N PRO A 66 8.55 -25.21 -0.27
CA PRO A 66 8.18 -23.81 -0.43
C PRO A 66 9.01 -23.16 -1.54
N SER A 67 8.37 -22.33 -2.35
CA SER A 67 9.07 -21.45 -3.29
C SER A 67 9.95 -20.48 -2.52
N GLU A 68 11.04 -20.03 -3.14
CA GLU A 68 11.85 -18.96 -2.58
C GLU A 68 11.07 -17.63 -2.63
N PRO A 69 10.76 -16.99 -1.49
CA PRO A 69 10.04 -15.73 -1.49
C PRO A 69 10.91 -14.59 -2.02
N VAL A 70 10.35 -13.73 -2.84
CA VAL A 70 11.07 -12.52 -3.29
C VAL A 70 11.12 -11.48 -2.17
N PRO A 71 12.21 -10.70 -2.06
CA PRO A 71 12.29 -9.59 -1.11
C PRO A 71 11.18 -8.56 -1.35
N LEU A 72 10.66 -7.94 -0.28
CA LEU A 72 9.68 -6.84 -0.35
C LEU A 72 10.06 -5.76 -1.39
N ALA A 73 11.33 -5.37 -1.44
CA ALA A 73 11.84 -4.36 -2.38
C ALA A 73 11.58 -4.75 -3.85
N ASP A 74 11.76 -6.02 -4.19
CA ASP A 74 11.60 -6.52 -5.56
C ASP A 74 10.11 -6.70 -5.88
N TYR A 75 9.32 -7.12 -4.90
CA TYR A 75 7.86 -7.20 -5.05
C TYR A 75 7.23 -5.83 -5.31
N LEU A 76 7.65 -4.80 -4.57
CA LEU A 76 7.18 -3.42 -4.73
C LEU A 76 7.60 -2.82 -6.08
N ALA A 77 8.84 -3.04 -6.52
CA ALA A 77 9.29 -2.59 -7.85
C ALA A 77 8.45 -3.16 -9.01
N GLY A 78 7.87 -4.34 -8.83
CA GLY A 78 7.01 -4.99 -9.82
C GLY A 78 5.63 -4.35 -10.01
N TYR A 79 5.29 -3.28 -9.28
CA TYR A 79 4.02 -2.57 -9.45
C TYR A 79 4.00 -1.67 -10.69
N ALA A 80 5.06 -0.89 -10.92
CA ALA A 80 5.18 0.00 -12.07
C ALA A 80 5.03 -0.71 -13.44
N ALA A 81 5.45 -1.98 -13.53
CA ALA A 81 5.40 -2.76 -14.77
C ALA A 81 3.99 -3.26 -15.16
N ASP A 82 2.98 -3.11 -14.28
CA ASP A 82 1.71 -3.83 -14.38
C ASP A 82 0.48 -2.93 -14.56
N PHE A 83 0.69 -1.66 -14.91
CA PHE A 83 -0.36 -0.64 -14.99
C PHE A 83 -1.56 -1.05 -15.86
N ALA A 84 -1.32 -1.55 -17.08
CA ALA A 84 -2.40 -1.94 -18.00
C ALA A 84 -3.28 -3.09 -17.45
N ARG A 85 -2.68 -4.02 -16.70
CA ARG A 85 -3.44 -5.08 -16.04
C ARG A 85 -4.23 -4.52 -14.86
N ILE A 86 -3.60 -3.66 -14.06
CA ILE A 86 -4.22 -2.99 -12.90
C ILE A 86 -5.44 -2.18 -13.35
N ASP A 87 -5.31 -1.35 -14.39
CA ASP A 87 -6.41 -0.57 -14.96
C ASP A 87 -7.57 -1.48 -15.37
N ARG A 88 -7.29 -2.53 -16.16
CA ARG A 88 -8.33 -3.47 -16.61
C ARG A 88 -9.08 -4.10 -15.44
N VAL A 89 -8.36 -4.67 -14.46
CA VAL A 89 -9.02 -5.36 -13.34
C VAL A 89 -9.72 -4.40 -12.38
N THR A 90 -9.26 -3.15 -12.26
CA THR A 90 -9.97 -2.09 -11.52
C THR A 90 -11.31 -1.81 -12.17
N ARG A 91 -11.35 -1.64 -13.50
CA ARG A 91 -12.60 -1.38 -14.25
C ARG A 91 -13.56 -2.57 -14.21
N GLU A 92 -13.06 -3.79 -14.32
CA GLU A 92 -13.85 -5.02 -14.16
C GLU A 92 -14.49 -5.10 -12.76
N PHE A 93 -13.72 -4.78 -11.71
CA PHE A 93 -14.24 -4.77 -10.35
C PHE A 93 -15.26 -3.64 -10.14
N ALA A 94 -14.96 -2.42 -10.61
CA ALA A 94 -15.88 -1.28 -10.55
C ALA A 94 -17.23 -1.60 -11.19
N ALA A 95 -17.23 -2.24 -12.37
CA ALA A 95 -18.45 -2.69 -13.03
C ALA A 95 -19.21 -3.74 -12.21
N ALA A 96 -18.50 -4.66 -11.53
CA ALA A 96 -19.11 -5.72 -10.72
C ALA A 96 -19.79 -5.20 -9.45
N ILE A 97 -19.39 -4.03 -8.93
CA ILE A 97 -19.97 -3.42 -7.72
C ILE A 97 -20.79 -2.15 -8.03
N ALA A 98 -21.04 -1.82 -9.29
CA ALA A 98 -21.60 -0.53 -9.70
C ALA A 98 -22.98 -0.22 -9.08
N ASP A 99 -23.81 -1.23 -8.83
CA ASP A 99 -25.16 -1.05 -8.26
C ASP A 99 -25.11 -0.57 -6.79
N ASP A 100 -24.13 -1.07 -6.02
CA ASP A 100 -23.90 -0.70 -4.63
C ASP A 100 -22.41 -0.85 -4.27
N PRO A 101 -21.60 0.18 -4.59
CA PRO A 101 -20.15 0.09 -4.46
C PRO A 101 -19.69 -0.17 -3.03
N LEU A 102 -20.30 0.49 -2.03
CA LEU A 102 -19.88 0.37 -0.64
C LEU A 102 -20.20 -1.01 -0.07
N THR A 103 -21.40 -1.55 -0.33
CA THR A 103 -21.73 -2.94 0.07
C THR A 103 -20.87 -3.97 -0.69
N GLY A 104 -20.51 -3.68 -1.94
CA GLY A 104 -19.56 -4.50 -2.71
C GLY A 104 -18.16 -4.55 -2.07
N LEU A 105 -17.67 -3.39 -1.62
CA LEU A 105 -16.42 -3.28 -0.86
C LEU A 105 -16.49 -4.02 0.48
N ASP A 106 -17.58 -3.86 1.24
CA ASP A 106 -17.75 -4.50 2.55
C ASP A 106 -17.69 -6.03 2.45
N ARG A 107 -18.41 -6.62 1.50
CA ARG A 107 -18.35 -8.07 1.24
C ARG A 107 -16.95 -8.54 0.83
N THR A 108 -16.22 -7.71 0.09
CA THR A 108 -14.84 -8.02 -0.32
C THR A 108 -13.89 -7.96 0.88
N ALA A 109 -14.02 -6.94 1.72
CA ALA A 109 -13.21 -6.77 2.93
C ALA A 109 -13.43 -7.91 3.92
N GLU A 110 -14.69 -8.27 4.20
CA GLU A 110 -15.01 -9.37 5.11
C GLU A 110 -14.31 -10.68 4.68
N ARG A 111 -14.44 -11.04 3.40
CA ARG A 111 -13.79 -12.22 2.83
C ARG A 111 -12.27 -12.12 2.87
N ALA A 112 -11.72 -10.97 2.53
CA ALA A 112 -10.27 -10.74 2.51
C ALA A 112 -9.67 -10.89 3.91
N PHE A 113 -10.24 -10.25 4.92
CA PHE A 113 -9.71 -10.33 6.28
C PHE A 113 -9.92 -11.70 6.94
N ALA A 114 -11.01 -12.40 6.65
CA ALA A 114 -11.21 -13.77 7.10
C ALA A 114 -10.13 -14.71 6.51
N HIS A 115 -9.85 -14.56 5.21
CA HIS A 115 -8.80 -15.33 4.55
C HIS A 115 -7.39 -14.95 5.04
N LEU A 116 -7.16 -13.65 5.28
CA LEU A 116 -5.88 -13.17 5.81
C LEU A 116 -5.55 -13.78 7.17
N ALA A 117 -6.55 -13.96 8.04
CA ALA A 117 -6.37 -14.63 9.32
C ALA A 117 -5.87 -16.08 9.11
N THR A 118 -6.42 -16.81 8.14
CA THR A 118 -5.95 -18.16 7.78
C THR A 118 -4.50 -18.16 7.26
N LEU A 119 -4.11 -17.17 6.45
CA LEU A 119 -2.72 -17.03 6.01
C LEU A 119 -1.79 -16.71 7.18
N ALA A 120 -2.22 -15.82 8.09
CA ALA A 120 -1.46 -15.39 9.25
C ALA A 120 -1.19 -16.50 10.28
N ASP A 121 -2.11 -17.47 10.41
CA ASP A 121 -1.93 -18.64 11.29
C ASP A 121 -0.72 -19.50 10.90
N ALA A 122 -0.27 -19.45 9.65
CA ALA A 122 0.94 -20.14 9.20
C ALA A 122 2.25 -19.47 9.69
N GLY A 123 2.16 -18.23 10.19
CA GLY A 123 3.29 -17.47 10.72
C GLY A 123 3.87 -16.45 9.74
N PRO A 124 4.71 -15.50 10.24
CA PRO A 124 5.23 -14.38 9.45
C PRO A 124 6.09 -14.79 8.26
N ASP A 125 6.87 -15.85 8.41
CA ASP A 125 7.84 -16.33 7.40
C ASP A 125 7.25 -17.36 6.44
N ALA A 126 5.99 -17.77 6.63
CA ALA A 126 5.31 -18.67 5.70
C ALA A 126 5.20 -18.01 4.31
N VAL A 127 5.34 -18.80 3.26
CA VAL A 127 5.28 -18.30 1.89
C VAL A 127 3.86 -18.35 1.38
N VAL A 128 3.42 -17.24 0.79
CA VAL A 128 2.17 -17.13 0.04
C VAL A 128 2.47 -16.93 -1.44
N ARG A 129 1.79 -17.70 -2.28
CA ARG A 129 1.79 -17.50 -3.72
C ARG A 129 0.78 -16.42 -4.04
N THR A 130 1.26 -15.34 -4.66
CA THR A 130 0.42 -14.26 -5.18
C THR A 130 0.42 -14.30 -6.70
N ARG A 131 -0.39 -13.43 -7.32
CA ARG A 131 -0.39 -13.27 -8.78
C ARG A 131 0.92 -12.71 -9.35
N ARG A 132 1.78 -12.10 -8.53
CA ARG A 132 3.02 -11.46 -8.95
C ARG A 132 4.24 -12.35 -8.70
N ALA A 133 4.41 -12.79 -7.47
CA ALA A 133 5.53 -13.59 -7.02
C ALA A 133 5.21 -14.30 -5.69
N PRO A 134 5.90 -15.40 -5.34
CA PRO A 134 5.92 -15.89 -3.97
C PRO A 134 6.54 -14.84 -3.04
N ILE A 135 5.96 -14.63 -1.87
CA ILE A 135 6.40 -13.66 -0.87
C ILE A 135 6.04 -14.18 0.53
N THR A 136 6.69 -13.69 1.59
CA THR A 136 6.30 -14.06 2.96
C THR A 136 4.94 -13.46 3.32
N VAL A 137 4.22 -14.07 4.28
CA VAL A 137 2.95 -13.53 4.81
C VAL A 137 3.16 -12.10 5.32
N GLN A 138 4.23 -11.87 6.09
CA GLN A 138 4.51 -10.53 6.64
C GLN A 138 4.71 -9.50 5.54
N ASP A 139 5.60 -9.77 4.58
CA ASP A 139 5.86 -8.80 3.50
C ASP A 139 4.63 -8.63 2.62
N PHE A 140 3.80 -9.68 2.44
CA PHE A 140 2.53 -9.55 1.74
C PHE A 140 1.57 -8.56 2.44
N VAL A 141 1.42 -8.66 3.76
CA VAL A 141 0.61 -7.71 4.56
C VAL A 141 1.17 -6.29 4.42
N VAL A 142 2.49 -6.12 4.49
CA VAL A 142 3.13 -4.81 4.27
C VAL A 142 2.77 -4.25 2.90
N THR A 143 2.76 -5.06 1.83
CA THR A 143 2.34 -4.57 0.51
C THR A 143 0.88 -4.12 0.49
N ARG A 144 -0.02 -4.79 1.22
CA ARG A 144 -1.44 -4.37 1.32
C ARG A 144 -1.54 -3.04 2.07
N LEU A 145 -0.79 -2.88 3.15
CA LEU A 145 -0.77 -1.67 3.95
C LEU A 145 -0.24 -0.47 3.15
N VAL A 146 0.85 -0.67 2.39
CA VAL A 146 1.38 0.33 1.46
C VAL A 146 0.29 0.80 0.50
N GLU A 147 -0.44 -0.13 -0.14
CA GLU A 147 -1.49 0.21 -1.12
C GLU A 147 -2.61 1.04 -0.48
N LEU A 148 -3.11 0.64 0.70
CA LEU A 148 -4.18 1.38 1.38
C LEU A 148 -3.72 2.78 1.82
N VAL A 149 -2.50 2.91 2.36
CA VAL A 149 -1.96 4.21 2.80
C VAL A 149 -1.74 5.13 1.60
N VAL A 150 -1.14 4.60 0.53
CA VAL A 150 -0.88 5.36 -0.70
C VAL A 150 -2.18 5.85 -1.32
N HIS A 151 -3.16 4.96 -1.47
CA HIS A 151 -4.45 5.35 -2.04
C HIS A 151 -5.32 6.19 -1.11
N GLY A 152 -5.06 6.16 0.20
CA GLY A 152 -5.58 7.17 1.13
C GLY A 152 -5.07 8.58 0.80
N TYR A 153 -3.79 8.73 0.44
CA TYR A 153 -3.29 10.01 -0.07
C TYR A 153 -3.84 10.37 -1.45
N ASP A 154 -4.03 9.39 -2.34
CA ASP A 154 -4.59 9.62 -3.67
C ASP A 154 -6.07 10.07 -3.61
N LEU A 155 -6.83 9.62 -2.60
CA LEU A 155 -8.21 10.02 -2.35
C LEU A 155 -8.34 11.40 -1.70
N ALA A 156 -7.33 11.85 -0.95
CA ALA A 156 -7.39 13.08 -0.16
C ALA A 156 -7.86 14.32 -0.95
N PRO A 157 -7.46 14.55 -2.22
CA PRO A 157 -7.93 15.71 -2.99
C PRO A 157 -9.43 15.72 -3.27
N ALA A 158 -10.09 14.56 -3.23
CA ALA A 158 -11.54 14.43 -3.42
C ALA A 158 -12.33 14.60 -2.12
N MET A 159 -11.66 14.82 -0.98
CA MET A 159 -12.26 14.91 0.35
C MET A 159 -12.13 16.31 0.94
N THR A 160 -13.10 16.71 1.77
CA THR A 160 -13.05 17.97 2.53
C THR A 160 -12.31 17.83 3.87
N ALA A 161 -12.05 16.59 4.29
CA ALA A 161 -11.34 16.25 5.51
C ALA A 161 -9.84 16.00 5.22
N PRO A 162 -8.97 15.92 6.25
CA PRO A 162 -7.60 15.46 6.08
C PRO A 162 -7.51 14.08 5.41
N ALA A 163 -6.37 13.78 4.79
CA ALA A 163 -6.13 12.49 4.14
C ALA A 163 -6.51 11.31 5.07
N PRO A 164 -7.30 10.34 4.59
CA PRO A 164 -7.77 9.18 5.36
C PRO A 164 -6.64 8.16 5.56
N VAL A 165 -5.61 8.56 6.30
CA VAL A 165 -4.41 7.75 6.57
C VAL A 165 -4.22 7.68 8.07
N ASP A 166 -4.34 6.48 8.63
CA ASP A 166 -4.10 6.19 10.03
C ASP A 166 -2.64 6.50 10.42
N ALA A 167 -2.43 6.89 11.67
CA ALA A 167 -1.11 7.32 12.14
C ALA A 167 -0.12 6.15 12.27
N GLY A 168 -0.55 5.00 12.78
CA GLY A 168 0.28 3.82 12.94
C GLY A 168 0.57 3.15 11.59
N ALA A 169 -0.44 3.04 10.73
CA ALA A 169 -0.27 2.58 9.35
C ALA A 169 0.75 3.42 8.58
N ARG A 170 0.68 4.75 8.72
CA ARG A 170 1.64 5.69 8.11
C ARG A 170 3.05 5.50 8.64
N GLU A 171 3.22 5.32 9.94
CA GLU A 171 4.53 5.08 10.56
C GLU A 171 5.17 3.81 9.97
N LEU A 172 4.41 2.71 9.95
CA LEU A 172 4.88 1.42 9.46
C LEU A 172 5.22 1.43 7.97
N VAL A 173 4.38 2.06 7.14
CA VAL A 173 4.66 2.19 5.70
C VAL A 173 5.90 3.03 5.45
N ALA A 174 6.08 4.13 6.19
CA ALA A 174 7.28 4.95 6.06
C ALA A 174 8.56 4.18 6.46
N GLN A 175 8.50 3.40 7.54
CA GLN A 175 9.59 2.52 7.98
C GLN A 175 9.91 1.45 6.94
N ALA A 176 8.90 0.74 6.43
CA ALA A 176 9.10 -0.28 5.39
C ALA A 176 9.76 0.32 4.12
N LEU A 177 9.33 1.51 3.68
CA LEU A 177 9.91 2.18 2.52
C LEU A 177 11.34 2.66 2.78
N VAL A 178 11.67 3.14 3.99
CA VAL A 178 13.06 3.53 4.30
C VAL A 178 13.98 2.30 4.37
N GLU A 179 13.50 1.19 4.91
CA GLU A 179 14.25 -0.08 4.90
C GLU A 179 14.51 -0.57 3.47
N VAL A 180 13.54 -0.43 2.56
CA VAL A 180 13.72 -0.76 1.13
C VAL A 180 14.81 0.09 0.50
N VAL A 181 14.80 1.42 0.72
CA VAL A 181 15.82 2.29 0.10
C VAL A 181 17.20 2.08 0.73
N ASN A 182 17.28 1.87 2.06
CA ASN A 182 18.52 1.55 2.77
C ASN A 182 19.13 0.25 2.20
N ARG A 183 18.32 -0.79 1.98
CA ARG A 183 18.78 -2.05 1.39
C ARG A 183 19.28 -1.89 -0.05
N ARG A 184 18.62 -1.06 -0.86
CA ARG A 184 19.00 -0.82 -2.27
C ARG A 184 20.27 0.02 -2.41
N THR A 185 20.49 0.96 -1.49
CA THR A 185 21.54 1.98 -1.62
C THR A 185 22.74 1.76 -0.70
N GLY A 186 22.55 1.00 0.38
CA GLY A 186 23.54 0.82 1.44
C GLY A 186 23.60 1.96 2.46
N TYR A 187 22.75 2.99 2.34
CA TYR A 187 22.66 4.07 3.33
C TYR A 187 21.88 3.64 4.57
N ASP A 188 22.13 4.35 5.67
CA ASP A 188 21.37 4.20 6.92
C ASP A 188 20.56 5.47 7.19
N LEU A 189 19.30 5.44 6.74
CA LEU A 189 18.38 6.57 6.79
C LEU A 189 17.22 6.28 7.75
N THR A 190 16.80 7.33 8.45
CA THR A 190 15.65 7.35 9.35
C THR A 190 14.61 8.36 8.85
N VAL A 191 13.34 8.10 9.20
CA VAL A 191 12.21 8.95 8.79
C VAL A 191 11.92 10.01 9.85
N ALA A 192 11.83 11.27 9.43
CA ALA A 192 11.42 12.40 10.27
C ALA A 192 10.06 13.00 9.86
N ASP A 193 9.68 12.92 8.58
CA ASP A 193 8.34 13.26 8.08
C ASP A 193 7.81 12.12 7.20
N ALA A 194 7.03 11.23 7.82
CA ALA A 194 6.48 10.05 7.19
C ALA A 194 5.62 10.36 5.96
N ALA A 195 4.77 11.39 6.03
CA ALA A 195 3.86 11.71 4.93
C ALA A 195 4.62 12.19 3.69
N THR A 196 5.63 13.04 3.88
CA THR A 196 6.47 13.52 2.78
C THR A 196 7.31 12.40 2.19
N TRP A 197 7.91 11.57 3.04
CA TRP A 197 8.71 10.43 2.60
C TRP A 197 7.87 9.44 1.78
N ILE A 198 6.70 9.03 2.28
CA ILE A 198 5.81 8.09 1.57
C ILE A 198 5.45 8.64 0.19
N LYS A 199 5.06 9.91 0.09
CA LYS A 199 4.69 10.53 -1.19
C LYS A 199 5.85 10.49 -2.17
N ALA A 200 7.06 10.89 -1.78
CA ALA A 200 8.23 10.83 -2.66
C ALA A 200 8.60 9.40 -3.04
N ALA A 201 8.60 8.47 -2.08
CA ALA A 201 8.92 7.06 -2.29
C ALA A 201 7.93 6.32 -3.19
N THR A 202 6.73 6.86 -3.39
CA THR A 202 5.67 6.24 -4.19
C THR A 202 5.30 7.08 -5.42
N GLY A 203 6.10 8.11 -5.75
CA GLY A 203 5.89 8.93 -6.94
C GLY A 203 4.78 9.99 -6.84
N ARG A 204 4.19 10.22 -5.65
CA ARG A 204 3.23 11.31 -5.35
C ARG A 204 3.90 12.59 -4.84
N GLY A 205 5.23 12.65 -4.89
CA GLY A 205 6.03 13.78 -4.44
C GLY A 205 7.43 13.71 -5.04
N SER A 206 8.26 14.69 -4.72
CA SER A 206 9.62 14.79 -5.26
C SER A 206 10.68 14.61 -4.18
N TRP A 207 11.91 14.32 -4.61
CA TRP A 207 13.08 14.37 -3.72
C TRP A 207 13.32 15.78 -3.16
N ASP A 208 12.97 16.83 -3.91
CA ASP A 208 13.12 18.20 -3.45
C ASP A 208 12.19 18.48 -2.25
N ASP A 209 11.00 17.89 -2.22
CA ASP A 209 10.10 17.95 -1.06
C ASP A 209 10.69 17.27 0.17
N VAL A 210 11.36 16.11 -0.02
CA VAL A 210 12.05 15.38 1.05
C VAL A 210 13.14 16.25 1.66
N VAL A 211 13.94 16.92 0.84
CA VAL A 211 15.00 17.82 1.32
C VAL A 211 14.40 19.04 2.01
N ALA A 212 13.42 19.71 1.39
CA ALA A 212 12.83 20.93 1.91
C ALA A 212 12.11 20.75 3.25
N ARG A 213 11.56 19.55 3.51
CA ARG A 213 10.84 19.21 4.74
C ARG A 213 11.68 18.40 5.73
N GLU A 214 12.97 18.19 5.42
CA GLU A 214 13.86 17.32 6.21
C GLU A 214 13.25 15.95 6.49
N ALA A 215 12.56 15.36 5.51
CA ALA A 215 11.71 14.19 5.73
C ALA A 215 12.51 12.91 6.02
N LEU A 216 13.78 12.87 5.60
CA LEU A 216 14.74 11.82 5.93
C LEU A 216 15.98 12.42 6.59
N ARG A 217 16.64 11.61 7.43
CA ARG A 217 17.91 11.94 8.09
C ARG A 217 18.85 10.74 8.01
N ALA A 218 20.12 10.98 7.73
CA ALA A 218 21.15 9.97 7.97
C ALA A 218 21.19 9.66 9.47
N GLU A 219 21.32 8.38 9.83
CA GLU A 219 21.46 7.96 11.22
C GLU A 219 22.70 8.61 11.85
N TYR A 220 23.79 8.68 11.09
CA TYR A 220 25.02 9.35 11.49
C TYR A 220 25.09 10.76 10.89
N LEU A 221 25.09 11.78 11.77
CA LEU A 221 25.14 13.20 11.40
C LEU A 221 26.33 13.59 10.50
N SER A 222 27.39 12.77 10.47
CA SER A 222 28.58 12.97 9.65
C SER A 222 28.38 12.67 8.16
N GLU A 223 27.36 11.89 7.78
CA GLU A 223 27.23 11.35 6.42
C GLU A 223 26.45 12.27 5.46
N GLY A 224 25.74 13.26 5.98
CA GLY A 224 24.85 14.11 5.17
C GLY A 224 23.69 13.33 4.55
N LEU A 225 22.68 14.03 4.03
CA LEU A 225 21.59 13.36 3.32
C LEU A 225 22.03 13.05 1.86
N PRO A 226 22.10 11.78 1.43
CA PRO A 226 22.49 11.42 0.06
C PRO A 226 21.40 11.79 -0.94
N ASP A 227 21.76 12.05 -2.21
CA ASP A 227 20.77 12.28 -3.27
C ASP A 227 20.16 10.96 -3.75
N LEU A 228 18.87 10.75 -3.47
CA LEU A 228 18.15 9.52 -3.83
C LEU A 228 17.30 9.65 -5.10
N ARG A 229 17.40 10.73 -5.89
CA ARG A 229 16.56 10.92 -7.09
C ARG A 229 16.57 9.71 -8.04
N SER A 230 17.72 9.07 -8.23
CA SER A 230 17.83 7.90 -9.11
C SER A 230 17.28 6.60 -8.51
N ALA A 231 17.03 6.57 -7.20
CA ALA A 231 16.49 5.41 -6.49
C ALA A 231 14.96 5.47 -6.32
N LEU A 232 14.33 6.59 -6.65
CA LEU A 232 12.89 6.82 -6.52
C LEU A 232 12.18 6.87 -7.88
N PRO A 233 10.89 6.47 -7.96
CA PRO A 233 10.09 5.89 -6.87
C PRO A 233 10.45 4.43 -6.57
N LEU A 234 10.03 3.94 -5.40
CA LEU A 234 10.23 2.56 -4.95
C LEU A 234 9.10 1.62 -5.39
N VAL A 235 7.93 2.18 -5.70
CA VAL A 235 6.66 1.50 -6.08
C VAL A 235 6.20 2.01 -7.43
#